data_AF-A0A3P7LF34-F1
#
_entry.id   AF-A0A3P7LF34-F1
#
_cell.length_a   1.000
_cell.length_b   1.000
_cell.length_c   1.000
_cell.angle_alpha   90.00
_cell.angle_beta   90.00
_cell.angle_gamma   90.00
#
_symmetry.space_group_name_H-M   'P 1'
#
loop_
_entity.id
_entity.type
_entity.pdbx_description
1 polymer ?
#
loop_
_entity_poly.entity_id
_entity_poly.type
_entity_poly.pdbx_seq_one_letter_code
_entity_poly.pdbx_strand_id
1 'polypeptide(L)' 'KFSFRYIPSNHNLVDIATKGLPPAKLRQHKLWWNGPSSLKEHESEWPKWEYQFTGI' A
#
# COMPACT_ATOMS: atom_id res chain seq x y z
N LYS A 1 -12.14 -4.92 18.48
CA LYS A 1 -12.69 -3.90 17.54
C LYS A 1 -11.75 -3.84 16.35
N PHE A 2 -12.25 -3.92 15.12
CA PHE A 2 -11.41 -3.83 13.91
C PHE A 2 -11.35 -2.39 13.41
N SER A 3 -10.21 -1.98 12.87
CA SER A 3 -9.98 -0.67 12.26
C SER A 3 -9.56 -0.86 10.82
N PHE A 4 -10.23 -0.19 9.89
CA PHE A 4 -9.92 -0.22 8.47
C PHE A 4 -9.28 1.11 8.07
N ARG A 5 -8.22 1.05 7.26
CA ARG A 5 -7.49 2.23 6.77
C ARG A 5 -7.27 2.11 5.27
N TYR A 6 -7.37 3.22 4.56
CA TYR A 6 -7.06 3.30 3.14
C TYR A 6 -5.56 3.09 2.90
N ILE A 7 -5.19 2.46 1.79
CA ILE A 7 -3.82 2.39 1.29
C ILE A 7 -3.86 2.87 -0.16
N PRO A 8 -3.14 3.94 -0.52
CA PRO A 8 -3.13 4.44 -1.89
C PRO A 8 -2.60 3.40 -2.87
N SER A 9 -3.09 3.44 -4.10
CA SER A 9 -2.77 2.46 -5.15
C SER A 9 -1.27 2.22 -5.38
N ASN A 10 -0.41 3.24 -5.22
CA ASN A 10 1.04 3.08 -5.36
C ASN A 10 1.70 2.31 -4.22
N HIS A 11 1.03 2.19 -3.08
CA HIS A 11 1.48 1.43 -1.91
C HIS A 11 0.64 0.16 -1.67
N ASN A 12 -0.42 -0.05 -2.46
CA ASN A 12 -1.29 -1.21 -2.34
C ASN A 12 -0.65 -2.44 -2.97
N LEU A 13 -0.37 -3.46 -2.15
CA LEU A 13 0.20 -4.72 -2.62
C LEU A 13 -0.73 -5.50 -3.54
N VAL A 14 -2.04 -5.31 -3.35
CA VAL A 14 -3.07 -5.94 -4.17
C VAL A 14 -3.00 -5.42 -5.61
N ASP A 15 -2.66 -4.14 -5.82
CA ASP A 15 -2.47 -3.58 -7.16
C ASP A 15 -1.34 -4.27 -7.91
N ILE A 16 -0.24 -4.65 -7.25
CA ILE A 16 0.88 -5.36 -7.89
C ILE A 16 0.45 -6.74 -8.38
N ALA A 17 -0.32 -7.47 -7.56
CA ALA A 17 -0.82 -8.80 -7.93
C ALA A 17 -1.89 -8.73 -9.04
N THR A 18 -2.81 -7.77 -8.94
CA THR A 18 -3.98 -7.66 -9.83
C THR A 18 -3.66 -7.00 -11.18
N LYS A 19 -2.61 -6.16 -11.28
CA LYS A 19 -2.15 -5.58 -12.54
C LYS A 19 -1.37 -6.55 -13.43
N GLY A 20 -1.26 -7.82 -13.04
CA GLY A 20 -0.66 -8.87 -13.86
C GLY A 20 0.86 -8.74 -14.00
N LEU A 21 1.56 -8.37 -12.91
CA LEU A 21 3.01 -8.23 -12.95
C LEU A 21 3.64 -9.59 -13.34
N PRO A 22 4.47 -9.67 -14.42
CA PRO A 22 5.05 -10.93 -14.85
C PRO A 22 5.86 -11.60 -13.73
N PRO A 23 5.82 -12.94 -13.59
CA PRO A 23 6.50 -13.65 -12.48
C PRO A 23 7.99 -13.29 -12.34
N ALA A 24 8.68 -13.09 -13.47
CA ALA A 24 10.09 -12.70 -13.50
C ALA A 24 10.34 -11.34 -12.83
N LYS A 25 9.44 -10.37 -13.03
CA LYS A 25 9.50 -9.04 -12.39
C LYS A 25 9.02 -9.11 -10.94
N LEU A 26 8.04 -9.95 -10.64
CA LEU A 26 7.49 -10.11 -9.29
C LEU A 26 8.54 -10.63 -8.32
N ARG A 27 9.39 -11.58 -8.76
CA ARG A 27 10.50 -12.10 -7.97
C ARG A 27 11.45 -11.01 -7.46
N GLN A 28 11.62 -9.92 -8.20
CA GLN A 28 12.49 -8.80 -7.83
C GLN A 28 11.71 -7.65 -7.15
N HIS A 29 10.38 -7.74 -7.02
CA HIS A 29 9.54 -6.65 -6.56
C HIS A 29 9.56 -6.54 -5.03
N LYS A 30 10.46 -5.71 -4.49
CA LYS A 30 10.64 -5.57 -3.03
C LYS A 30 9.35 -5.22 -2.28
N LEU A 31 8.51 -4.34 -2.84
CA LEU A 31 7.27 -3.94 -2.18
C LEU A 31 6.32 -5.14 -2.02
N TRP A 32 6.23 -6.04 -3.00
CA TRP A 32 5.39 -7.24 -2.93
C TRP A 32 5.81 -8.16 -1.77
N TRP A 33 7.12 -8.41 -1.64
CA TRP A 33 7.64 -9.31 -0.62
C TRP A 33 7.72 -8.72 0.79
N ASN A 34 7.94 -7.40 0.90
CA ASN A 34 8.21 -6.76 2.19
C ASN A 34 7.04 -5.91 2.71
N GLY A 35 6.04 -5.65 1.86
CA GLY A 35 5.02 -4.68 2.13
C GLY A 35 5.53 -3.23 2.17
N PRO A 36 4.62 -2.25 2.32
CA PRO A 36 4.99 -0.89 2.65
C PRO A 36 5.65 -0.84 4.03
N SER A 37 6.68 0.00 4.17
CA SER A 37 7.46 0.14 5.40
C SER A 37 6.61 0.54 6.61
N SER A 38 5.53 1.29 6.39
CA SER A 38 4.59 1.71 7.44
C SER A 38 4.00 0.55 8.22
N LEU A 39 3.82 -0.64 7.63
CA LEU A 39 3.32 -1.82 8.36
C LEU A 39 4.31 -2.35 9.42
N LYS A 40 5.58 -1.95 9.34
CA LYS A 40 6.61 -2.29 10.34
C LYS A 40 6.68 -1.28 11.48
N GLU A 41 6.07 -0.11 11.29
CA GLU A 41 6.03 0.97 12.26
C GLU A 41 4.79 0.86 13.15
N HIS A 42 4.80 1.58 14.27
CA HIS A 42 3.64 1.68 15.15
C HIS A 42 2.45 2.31 14.42
N GLU A 43 1.22 1.89 14.75
CA GLU A 43 -0.01 2.38 14.09
C GLU A 43 -0.17 3.92 14.13
N SER A 44 0.43 4.60 15.12
CA SER A 44 0.45 6.06 15.21
C SER A 44 1.22 6.72 14.07
N GLU A 45 2.23 6.02 13.55
CA GLU A 45 3.14 6.45 12.49
C GLU A 45 2.64 6.05 11.10
N TRP A 46 1.55 5.30 11.05
CA TRP A 46 0.94 4.98 9.77
C TRP A 46 0.44 6.27 9.11
N PRO A 47 0.54 6.38 7.78
CA PRO A 47 0.10 7.57 7.08
C PRO A 47 -1.36 7.88 7.42
N LYS A 48 -1.58 9.10 7.91
CA LYS A 48 -2.90 9.65 8.18
C LYS A 48 -3.40 10.25 6.87
N TRP A 49 -4.40 9.62 6.27
CA TRP A 49 -4.98 10.13 5.03
C TRP A 49 -5.97 11.24 5.36
N GLU A 50 -5.58 12.48 5.09
CA GLU A 50 -6.53 13.58 4.97
C GLU A 50 -7.03 13.61 3.53
N TYR A 51 -8.35 13.45 3.36
CA TYR A 51 -8.97 13.61 2.06
C TYR A 51 -8.91 15.10 1.68
N GLN A 52 -7.95 15.46 0.83
CA GLN A 52 -7.85 16.80 0.26
C GLN A 52 -8.92 16.89 -0.84
N PHE A 53 -10.15 17.27 -0.47
CA PHE A 53 -11.18 17.61 -1.43
C PHE A 53 -10.76 18.89 -2.16
N THR A 54 -10.16 18.75 -3.33
CA THR A 54 -10.02 19.86 -4.27
C THR A 54 -11.38 20.01 -4.95
N GLY A 55 -12.27 20.78 -4.33
CA GLY A 55 -13.58 21.07 -4.91
C GLY A 55 -13.43 21.57 -6.34
N ILE A 56 -14.15 20.94 -7.26
CA ILE A 56 -14.45 21.45 -8.59
C ILE A 56 -15.85 22.06 -8.51
#